data_AF-A0A7X7BZJ2-F1
#
_entry.id   AF-A0A7X7BZJ2-F1
#
_cell.length_a   1.000
_cell.length_b   1.000
_cell.length_c   1.000
_cell.angle_alpha   90.00
_cell.angle_beta   90.00
_cell.angle_gamma   90.00
#
_symmetry.space_group_name_H-M   'P 1'
#
loop_
_entity.id
_entity.type
_entity.pdbx_description
1 polymer ?
#
loop_
_entity_poly.entity_id
_entity_poly.type
_entity_poly.pdbx_seq_one_letter_code
_entity_poly.pdbx_strand_id
1 'polypeptide(L)'
;MKRLILTTLIFCGLCTSASAQYDFIHHIYDYIGNTDMYSLNQEEGRSYFIPESSISLNGNWKFCFGSVPEEIPDTFFQPSFNDRQWSNIDVPSNWEMQGFGDKQFRNVAAPFKTKFYPQIDKDNNPT
;
A
#
# COMPACT_ATOMS: atom_id res chain seq x y z
N MET A 1 -1.21 34.79 55.04
CA MET A 1 -2.46 34.14 55.46
C MET A 1 -3.31 33.84 54.22
N LYS A 2 -3.62 32.55 54.01
CA LYS A 2 -4.73 32.00 53.19
C LYS A 2 -4.70 32.29 51.68
N ARG A 3 -4.16 31.34 50.89
CA ARG A 3 -4.91 30.32 50.10
C ARG A 3 -5.46 30.86 48.76
N LEU A 4 -4.77 30.55 47.66
CA LEU A 4 -5.42 30.01 46.45
C LEU A 4 -4.37 29.23 45.64
N ILE A 5 -4.49 27.90 45.69
CA ILE A 5 -3.71 26.90 44.95
C ILE A 5 -4.69 26.31 43.90
N LEU A 6 -4.17 25.94 42.72
CA LEU A 6 -4.82 25.08 41.70
C LEU A 6 -6.07 25.71 41.05
N THR A 7 -6.16 25.91 39.73
CA THR A 7 -6.01 24.91 38.67
C THR A 7 -5.90 25.64 37.32
N THR A 8 -4.71 25.67 36.72
CA THR A 8 -4.55 25.98 35.28
C THR A 8 -3.44 25.09 34.74
N LEU A 9 -3.68 23.79 34.79
CA LEU A 9 -2.82 22.78 34.19
C LEU A 9 -3.75 21.72 33.59
N ILE A 10 -3.61 21.56 32.27
CA ILE A 10 -4.00 20.39 31.50
C ILE A 10 -5.50 20.33 31.17
N PHE A 11 -5.92 21.16 30.21
CA PHE A 11 -7.00 20.81 29.29
C PHE A 11 -6.59 21.17 27.86
N CYS A 12 -5.45 20.65 27.43
CA CYS A 12 -5.05 20.63 26.03
C CYS A 12 -4.33 19.30 25.80
N GLY A 13 -5.11 18.25 25.62
CA GLY A 13 -4.58 16.90 25.55
C GLY A 13 -5.68 15.88 25.39
N LEU A 14 -6.59 16.11 24.45
CA LEU A 14 -7.47 15.11 23.83
C LEU A 14 -8.17 15.74 22.62
N CYS A 15 -7.41 16.41 21.77
CA CYS A 15 -7.69 16.33 20.34
C CYS A 15 -6.81 15.19 19.82
N THR A 16 -7.14 13.95 20.19
CA THR A 16 -6.90 12.86 19.25
C THR A 16 -7.78 13.22 18.07
N SER A 17 -7.19 13.83 17.05
CA SER A 17 -7.76 13.76 15.72
C SER A 17 -8.01 12.27 15.49
N ALA A 18 -9.25 11.83 15.66
CA ALA A 18 -9.73 10.67 14.96
C ALA A 18 -9.68 11.11 13.49
N SER A 19 -8.48 11.03 12.89
CA SER A 19 -8.40 10.88 11.46
C SER A 19 -9.26 9.66 11.20
N ALA A 20 -10.43 9.85 10.59
CA ALA A 20 -11.23 8.76 10.11
C ALA A 20 -10.28 7.90 9.29
N GLN A 21 -9.89 6.75 9.86
CA GLN A 21 -9.00 5.83 9.20
C GLN A 21 -9.86 5.26 8.09
N TYR A 22 -9.69 5.82 6.89
CA TYR A 22 -10.30 5.26 5.70
C TYR A 22 -9.83 3.82 5.62
N ASP A 23 -10.80 2.92 5.59
CA ASP A 23 -10.55 1.51 5.48
C ASP A 23 -10.15 1.20 4.04
N PHE A 24 -8.92 1.55 3.71
CA PHE A 24 -8.41 1.62 2.33
C PHE A 24 -8.61 0.30 1.60
N ILE A 25 -8.38 -0.83 2.28
CA ILE A 25 -8.53 -2.17 1.69
C ILE A 25 -9.99 -2.43 1.29
N HIS A 26 -10.96 -2.04 2.13
CA HIS A 26 -12.37 -2.21 1.82
C HIS A 26 -12.87 -1.38 0.62
N HIS A 27 -12.14 -0.31 0.27
CA HIS A 27 -12.41 0.56 -0.88
C HIS A 27 -11.38 0.41 -2.01
N ILE A 28 -10.52 -0.62 -1.97
CA ILE A 28 -9.40 -0.71 -2.90
C ILE A 28 -9.88 -0.70 -4.36
N TYR A 29 -10.96 -1.43 -4.67
CA TYR A 29 -11.52 -1.48 -6.02
C TYR A 29 -12.12 -0.17 -6.52
N ASP A 30 -12.60 0.69 -5.62
CA ASP A 30 -13.06 2.04 -5.99
C ASP A 30 -11.87 2.88 -6.48
N TYR A 31 -10.67 2.60 -5.98
CA TYR A 31 -9.44 3.27 -6.38
C TYR A 31 -8.82 2.64 -7.63
N ILE A 32 -8.50 1.33 -7.58
CA ILE A 32 -7.80 0.65 -8.68
C ILE A 32 -8.66 0.44 -9.94
N GLY A 33 -9.99 0.53 -9.81
CA GLY A 33 -10.94 0.45 -10.93
C GLY A 33 -11.39 1.80 -11.49
N ASN A 34 -10.92 2.92 -10.93
CA ASN A 34 -11.35 4.25 -11.35
C ASN A 34 -10.60 4.72 -12.60
N THR A 35 -11.27 4.74 -13.75
CA THR A 35 -10.69 5.16 -15.03
C THR A 35 -10.48 6.66 -15.17
N ASP A 36 -11.13 7.47 -14.33
CA ASP A 36 -10.99 8.93 -14.35
C ASP A 36 -9.71 9.39 -13.63
N MET A 37 -9.07 8.49 -12.88
CA MET A 37 -7.87 8.77 -12.10
C MET A 37 -6.68 7.97 -12.64
N TYR A 38 -5.79 8.65 -13.38
CA TYR A 38 -4.61 8.04 -14.01
C TYR A 38 -3.30 8.28 -13.23
N SER A 39 -3.25 9.30 -12.37
CA SER A 39 -2.16 9.55 -11.42
C SER A 39 -2.66 10.40 -10.25
N LEU A 40 -1.98 10.27 -9.10
CA LEU A 40 -2.25 11.08 -7.91
C LEU A 40 -0.93 11.48 -7.28
N ASN A 41 -0.74 12.78 -7.02
CA ASN A 41 0.43 13.33 -6.33
C ASN A 41 1.79 12.93 -6.95
N GLN A 42 1.84 12.74 -8.28
CA GLN A 42 3.09 12.53 -9.00
C GLN A 42 3.65 13.88 -9.46
N GLU A 43 4.96 14.04 -9.36
CA GLU A 43 5.66 15.19 -9.93
C GLU A 43 5.59 15.18 -11.47
N GLU A 44 5.75 16.33 -12.09
CA GLU A 44 5.76 16.47 -13.55
C GLU A 44 6.87 15.63 -14.20
N GLY A 45 6.56 15.09 -15.38
CA GLY A 45 7.49 14.29 -16.16
C GLY A 45 8.75 15.07 -16.53
N ARG A 46 9.93 14.51 -16.25
CA ARG A 46 11.22 15.13 -16.56
C ARG A 46 12.22 14.11 -17.08
N SER A 47 13.26 14.60 -17.75
CA SER A 47 14.40 13.76 -18.16
C SER A 47 15.01 13.04 -16.97
N TYR A 48 15.43 11.79 -17.19
CA TYR A 48 16.10 11.01 -16.16
C TYR A 48 17.42 11.68 -15.77
N PHE A 49 17.52 12.07 -14.51
CA PHE A 49 18.71 12.60 -13.88
C PHE A 49 18.65 12.25 -12.40
N ILE A 50 19.67 11.55 -11.91
CA ILE A 50 19.84 11.23 -10.49
C ILE A 50 21.01 12.05 -9.96
N PRO A 51 20.82 12.87 -8.90
CA PRO A 51 21.91 13.64 -8.32
C PRO A 51 22.94 12.75 -7.64
N GLU A 52 24.16 13.25 -7.49
CA GLU A 52 25.23 12.55 -6.77
C GLU A 52 24.85 12.25 -5.31
N SER A 53 24.07 13.13 -4.68
CA SER A 53 23.49 12.92 -3.36
C SER A 53 22.24 12.02 -3.44
N SER A 54 22.43 10.76 -3.81
CA SER A 54 21.36 9.75 -3.91
C SER A 54 21.71 8.49 -3.13
N ILE A 55 20.67 7.78 -2.68
CA ILE A 55 20.79 6.51 -1.96
C ILE A 55 19.97 5.47 -2.71
N SER A 56 20.60 4.35 -3.06
CA SER A 56 19.88 3.20 -3.61
C SER A 56 19.11 2.49 -2.50
N LEU A 57 17.87 2.11 -2.80
CA LEU A 57 17.05 1.24 -1.94
C LEU A 57 16.94 -0.19 -2.49
N ASN A 58 17.74 -0.53 -3.49
CA ASN A 58 17.84 -1.92 -3.96
C ASN A 58 18.39 -2.79 -2.84
N GLY A 59 17.91 -4.02 -2.75
CA GLY A 59 18.30 -4.95 -1.69
C GLY A 59 17.16 -5.87 -1.31
N ASN A 60 17.23 -6.37 -0.08
CA ASN A 60 16.28 -7.34 0.43
C ASN A 60 15.16 -6.65 1.22
N TRP A 61 13.91 -6.94 0.85
CA TRP A 61 12.71 -6.30 1.41
C TRP A 61 11.80 -7.35 2.03
N LYS A 62 11.10 -6.97 3.12
CA LYS A 62 9.99 -7.78 3.65
C LYS A 62 8.85 -7.79 2.65
N PHE A 63 8.31 -8.99 2.39
CA PHE A 63 7.36 -9.21 1.32
C PHE A 63 6.24 -10.16 1.77
N CYS A 64 5.00 -9.72 1.56
CA CYS A 64 3.78 -10.49 1.76
C CYS A 64 3.09 -10.61 0.40
N PHE A 65 2.60 -11.81 0.09
CA PHE A 65 1.90 -12.11 -1.14
C PHE A 65 0.51 -12.64 -0.80
N GLY A 66 -0.51 -12.10 -1.44
CA GLY A 66 -1.90 -12.55 -1.39
C GLY A 66 -2.42 -12.84 -2.78
N SER A 67 -3.34 -13.81 -2.90
CA SER A 67 -4.01 -14.12 -4.17
C SER A 67 -5.03 -13.04 -4.58
N VAL A 68 -5.48 -12.25 -3.60
CA VAL A 68 -6.35 -11.06 -3.72
C VAL A 68 -5.94 -10.03 -2.66
N PRO A 69 -6.24 -8.73 -2.83
CA PRO A 69 -5.83 -7.69 -1.87
C PRO A 69 -6.35 -7.90 -0.44
N GLU A 70 -7.52 -8.50 -0.29
CA GLU A 70 -8.15 -8.79 1.01
C GLU A 70 -7.39 -9.82 1.86
N GLU A 71 -6.42 -10.54 1.29
CA GLU A 71 -5.53 -11.42 2.05
C GLU A 71 -4.41 -10.65 2.77
N ILE A 72 -4.18 -9.39 2.40
CA ILE A 72 -3.17 -8.54 3.02
C ILE A 72 -3.73 -7.93 4.31
N PRO A 73 -3.02 -7.98 5.46
CA PRO A 73 -3.53 -7.44 6.71
C PRO A 73 -3.79 -5.92 6.65
N ASP A 74 -4.99 -5.45 6.97
CA ASP A 74 -5.42 -4.03 6.84
C ASP A 74 -4.60 -3.00 7.64
N THR A 75 -3.69 -3.45 8.49
CA THR A 75 -2.82 -2.61 9.31
C THR A 75 -1.34 -2.68 8.93
N PHE A 76 -1.01 -3.33 7.80
CA PHE A 76 0.38 -3.59 7.37
C PHE A 76 1.25 -2.34 7.26
N PHE A 77 0.64 -1.18 6.97
CA PHE A 77 1.32 0.10 6.80
C PHE A 77 1.64 0.81 8.12
N GLN A 78 1.12 0.32 9.25
CA GLN A 78 1.36 0.95 10.55
C GLN A 78 2.80 0.71 11.00
N PRO A 79 3.52 1.72 11.54
CA PRO A 79 4.90 1.54 12.02
C PRO A 79 5.06 0.49 13.14
N SER A 80 3.97 0.20 13.85
CA SER A 80 3.93 -0.82 14.91
C SER A 80 3.56 -2.22 14.42
N PHE A 81 3.25 -2.40 13.13
CA PHE A 81 2.92 -3.69 12.57
C PHE A 81 4.11 -4.66 12.66
N ASN A 82 3.84 -5.93 12.98
CA ASN A 82 4.86 -6.94 13.13
C ASN A 82 4.97 -7.80 11.86
N ASP A 83 5.96 -7.50 11.02
CA ASP A 83 6.24 -8.16 9.74
C ASP A 83 7.20 -9.35 9.84
N ARG A 84 7.55 -9.80 11.05
CA ARG A 84 8.60 -10.83 11.25
C ARG A 84 8.34 -12.14 10.51
N GLN A 85 7.06 -12.48 10.30
CA GLN A 85 6.64 -13.69 9.60
C GLN A 85 6.61 -13.54 8.08
N TRP A 86 6.80 -12.32 7.55
CA TRP A 86 6.84 -12.09 6.12
C TRP A 86 8.11 -12.69 5.51
N SER A 87 7.95 -13.14 4.27
CA SER A 87 9.04 -13.56 3.41
C SER A 87 9.96 -12.39 3.11
N ASN A 88 11.09 -12.67 2.46
CA ASN A 88 11.92 -11.63 1.88
C ASN A 88 11.92 -11.75 0.36
N ILE A 89 12.11 -10.63 -0.33
CA ILE A 89 12.29 -10.57 -1.79
C ILE A 89 13.45 -9.64 -2.14
N ASP A 90 14.17 -9.95 -3.23
CA ASP A 90 15.19 -9.08 -3.77
C ASP A 90 14.58 -8.05 -4.71
N VAL A 91 14.92 -6.77 -4.52
CA VAL A 91 14.43 -5.65 -5.33
C VAL A 91 15.59 -5.05 -6.14
N PRO A 92 15.45 -4.89 -7.48
CA PRO A 92 14.26 -5.18 -8.30
C PRO A 92 14.14 -6.66 -8.73
N SER A 93 12.92 -7.17 -8.77
CA SER A 93 12.61 -8.49 -9.37
C SER A 93 11.15 -8.57 -9.83
N ASN A 94 10.82 -9.62 -10.61
CA ASN A 94 9.43 -10.06 -10.80
C ASN A 94 9.17 -11.18 -9.79
N TRP A 95 8.12 -11.08 -8.97
CA TRP A 95 7.89 -12.01 -7.86
C TRP A 95 7.60 -13.45 -8.33
N GLU A 96 7.09 -13.66 -9.56
CA GLU A 96 6.85 -14.99 -10.13
C GLU A 96 8.14 -15.75 -10.42
N MET A 97 9.25 -15.02 -10.52
CA MET A 97 10.60 -15.57 -10.64
C MET A 97 11.21 -15.87 -9.27
N GLN A 98 10.62 -15.37 -8.18
CA GLN A 98 11.04 -15.56 -6.79
C GLN A 98 10.17 -16.59 -6.05
N GLY A 99 9.19 -17.20 -6.73
CA GLY A 99 8.36 -18.28 -6.19
C GLY A 99 6.97 -17.87 -5.71
N PHE A 100 6.53 -16.64 -5.99
CA PHE A 100 5.20 -16.13 -5.63
C PHE A 100 4.27 -16.11 -6.84
N GLY A 101 3.09 -16.73 -6.73
CA GLY A 101 2.12 -16.80 -7.83
C GLY A 101 2.60 -17.60 -9.05
N ASP A 102 1.87 -17.45 -10.15
CA ASP A 102 2.07 -18.22 -11.38
C ASP A 102 2.61 -17.36 -12.52
N LYS A 103 3.61 -17.89 -13.25
CA LYS A 103 4.04 -17.33 -14.53
C LYS A 103 2.96 -17.56 -15.58
N GLN A 104 2.46 -16.49 -16.19
CA GLN A 104 1.39 -16.58 -17.20
C GLN A 104 1.87 -16.16 -18.58
N PHE A 105 1.42 -16.91 -19.60
CA PHE A 105 1.62 -16.57 -21.01
C PHE A 105 0.30 -16.71 -21.78
N ARG A 106 -0.01 -15.69 -22.58
CA ARG A 106 -1.17 -15.66 -23.49
C ARG A 106 -0.75 -14.92 -24.76
N ASN A 107 -1.31 -15.34 -25.90
CA ASN A 107 -1.09 -14.66 -27.18
C ASN A 107 -2.11 -13.53 -27.41
N VAL A 108 -3.41 -13.83 -27.29
CA VAL A 108 -4.50 -12.88 -27.63
C VAL A 108 -5.45 -12.65 -26.47
N ALA A 109 -5.97 -13.72 -25.86
CA ALA A 109 -6.97 -13.59 -24.79
C ALA A 109 -6.36 -13.01 -23.52
N ALA A 110 -7.09 -12.10 -22.87
CA ALA A 110 -6.74 -11.57 -21.56
C ALA A 110 -6.66 -12.71 -20.50
N PRO A 111 -5.78 -12.57 -19.49
CA PRO A 111 -5.59 -13.61 -18.47
C PRO A 111 -6.67 -13.63 -17.37
N PHE A 112 -7.58 -12.65 -17.33
CA PHE A 112 -8.63 -12.50 -16.31
C PHE A 112 -10.01 -12.92 -16.82
N LYS A 113 -10.92 -13.27 -15.90
CA LYS A 113 -12.27 -13.77 -16.24
C LYS A 113 -13.23 -12.67 -16.69
N THR A 114 -12.96 -11.43 -16.33
CA THR A 114 -13.89 -10.31 -16.47
C THR A 114 -14.23 -10.00 -17.92
N LYS A 115 -15.54 -9.89 -18.22
CA LYS A 115 -16.06 -9.67 -19.58
C LYS A 115 -16.41 -8.21 -19.89
N PHE A 116 -16.56 -7.36 -18.87
CA PHE A 116 -16.98 -5.98 -19.02
C PHE A 116 -15.93 -5.04 -18.43
N TYR A 117 -15.49 -4.06 -19.20
CA TYR A 117 -14.54 -3.05 -18.74
C TYR A 117 -15.27 -1.89 -18.08
N PRO A 118 -14.74 -1.29 -16.99
CA PRO A 118 -13.43 -1.51 -16.38
C PRO A 118 -13.45 -2.45 -15.14
N GLN A 119 -14.28 -3.50 -15.14
CA GLN A 119 -14.41 -4.35 -13.94
C GLN A 119 -13.13 -5.18 -13.69
N ILE A 120 -12.75 -5.29 -12.41
CA ILE A 120 -11.58 -6.03 -11.95
C ILE A 120 -12.00 -7.43 -11.50
N ASP A 121 -11.17 -8.43 -11.78
CA ASP A 121 -11.36 -9.79 -11.28
C ASP A 121 -11.09 -9.83 -9.78
N LYS A 122 -12.12 -10.09 -8.97
CA LYS A 122 -12.01 -10.14 -7.51
C LYS A 122 -11.66 -11.53 -6.98
N ASP A 123 -11.64 -12.55 -7.84
CA ASP A 123 -11.34 -13.92 -7.42
C ASP A 123 -9.84 -14.26 -7.57
N ASN A 124 -9.11 -13.52 -8.41
CA ASN A 124 -7.70 -13.74 -8.69
C ASN A 124 -7.03 -12.44 -9.13
N ASN A 125 -6.47 -11.72 -8.15
CA ASN A 125 -5.76 -10.46 -8.35
C ASN A 125 -4.51 -10.46 -7.45
N PRO A 126 -3.45 -11.20 -7.83
CA PRO A 126 -2.24 -11.34 -7.03
C PRO A 126 -1.69 -9.99 -6.57
N THR A 127 -1.45 -9.85 -5.26
CA THR A 127 -1.09 -8.61 -4.55
C THR A 127 0.10 -8.83 -3.64
#